data_AF-A0A3L8DTW6-F1
#
_entry.id   AF-A0A3L8DTW6-F1
#
_cell.length_a   1.000
_cell.length_b   1.000
_cell.length_c   1.000
_cell.angle_alpha   90.00
_cell.angle_beta   90.00
_cell.angle_gamma   90.00
#
_symmetry.space_group_name_H-M   'P 1'
#
loop_
_entity.id
_entity.type
_entity.pdbx_description
1 polymer ?
#
loop_
_entity_poly.entity_id
_entity_poly.type
_entity_poly.pdbx_seq_one_letter_code
_entity_poly.pdbx_strand_id
1 'polypeptide(L)'
;MDTNRYYKNPFMDYSSVTGYNIVDIDNNTIDDNFKSLLTSKINEFMKILEKNDKIWYSNNDYSTYTGLAGIAYIFYHYGKYYNNSAYVTKAMELLEKCIAEFKSRHEITFLTGIVGPLSLTAIMLHSQQKEEQANQLILRYT
;
A
#
# COMPACT_ATOMS: atom_id res chain seq x y z
N MET A 1 -12.70 30.77 -7.98
CA MET A 1 -12.11 29.51 -7.47
C MET A 1 -11.76 29.73 -6.01
N ASP A 2 -12.07 28.77 -5.14
CA ASP A 2 -11.80 28.87 -3.70
C ASP A 2 -10.27 28.82 -3.47
N THR A 3 -9.67 29.94 -3.07
CA THR A 3 -8.21 30.06 -2.89
C THR A 3 -7.71 29.51 -1.56
N ASN A 4 -8.60 28.96 -0.73
CA ASN A 4 -8.28 28.50 0.63
C ASN A 4 -8.00 26.99 0.73
N ARG A 5 -8.07 26.26 -0.39
CA ARG A 5 -7.88 24.79 -0.44
C ARG A 5 -6.55 24.35 -1.05
N TYR A 6 -5.62 25.28 -1.27
CA TYR A 6 -4.29 24.98 -1.79
C TYR A 6 -3.22 25.90 -1.22
N TYR A 7 -1.99 25.40 -1.14
CA TYR A 7 -0.81 26.23 -0.89
C TYR A 7 -0.30 26.78 -2.23
N LYS A 8 0.14 28.05 -2.25
CA LYS A 8 0.79 28.61 -3.44
C LYS A 8 2.00 27.75 -3.79
N ASN A 9 2.01 27.18 -5.01
CA ASN A 9 3.10 26.34 -5.48
C ASN A 9 4.43 27.14 -5.49
N PRO A 10 5.43 26.76 -4.68
CA PRO A 10 6.71 27.45 -4.64
C PRO A 10 7.65 26.98 -5.77
N PHE A 11 7.33 25.88 -6.45
CA PHE A 11 8.20 25.27 -7.44
C PHE A 11 8.02 25.95 -8.81
N MET A 12 9.13 26.12 -9.51
CA MET A 12 9.14 26.57 -10.90
C MET A 12 8.59 25.48 -11.83
N ASP A 13 8.07 25.89 -12.97
CA ASP A 13 7.68 24.96 -14.02
C ASP A 13 8.87 24.14 -14.55
N TYR A 14 8.53 23.02 -15.17
CA TYR A 14 9.52 22.08 -15.68
C TYR A 14 10.37 22.68 -16.80
N SER A 15 11.67 22.41 -16.74
CA SER A 15 12.67 22.61 -17.78
C SER A 15 13.78 21.57 -17.59
N SER A 16 14.62 21.37 -18.61
CA SER A 16 15.81 20.52 -18.46
C SER A 16 16.73 20.98 -17.32
N VAL A 17 16.76 22.28 -17.03
CA VAL A 17 17.56 22.87 -15.95
C VAL A 17 16.92 22.67 -14.57
N THR A 18 15.60 22.65 -14.45
CA THR A 18 14.92 22.42 -13.16
C THR A 18 14.75 20.94 -12.85
N GLY A 19 14.81 20.06 -13.86
CA GLY A 19 14.63 18.62 -13.73
C GLY A 19 15.92 17.78 -13.56
N TYR A 20 17.11 18.34 -13.79
CA TYR A 20 18.36 17.57 -13.93
C TYR A 20 18.75 16.67 -12.74
N ASN A 21 18.33 17.02 -11.51
CA ASN A 21 18.58 16.22 -10.30
C ASN A 21 17.36 15.40 -9.85
N ILE A 22 16.35 15.26 -10.71
CA ILE A 22 15.10 14.55 -10.41
C ILE A 22 14.86 13.48 -11.47
N VAL A 23 15.05 13.85 -12.74
CA VAL A 23 14.84 12.98 -13.91
C VAL A 23 16.17 12.80 -14.63
N ASP A 24 16.54 11.54 -14.80
CA ASP A 24 17.58 11.13 -15.74
C ASP A 24 16.94 11.05 -17.13
N ILE A 25 17.20 12.09 -17.94
CA ILE A 25 16.60 12.25 -19.27
C ILE A 25 17.16 11.21 -20.25
N ASP A 26 18.43 10.85 -20.11
CA ASP A 26 19.11 9.95 -21.05
C ASP A 26 18.58 8.52 -20.91
N ASN A 27 18.33 8.10 -19.67
CA ASN A 27 17.79 6.77 -19.37
C ASN A 27 16.27 6.73 -19.24
N ASN A 28 15.60 7.89 -19.28
CA ASN A 28 14.16 8.03 -19.02
C ASN A 28 13.75 7.42 -17.66
N THR A 29 14.54 7.70 -16.63
CA THR A 29 14.37 7.19 -15.26
C THR A 29 14.44 8.32 -14.23
N ILE A 30 14.28 7.97 -12.96
CA ILE A 30 14.51 8.88 -11.83
C ILE A 30 16.02 8.99 -11.60
N ASP A 31 16.52 10.20 -11.35
CA ASP A 31 17.91 10.41 -10.94
C ASP A 31 18.25 9.59 -9.67
N ASP A 32 19.44 8.99 -9.62
CA ASP A 32 19.81 8.06 -8.54
C ASP A 32 19.93 8.74 -7.17
N ASN A 33 20.34 10.01 -7.11
CA ASN A 33 20.38 10.76 -5.84
C ASN A 33 18.95 11.02 -5.34
N PHE A 34 18.05 11.39 -6.25
CA PHE A 34 16.64 11.60 -5.90
C PHE A 34 15.97 10.29 -5.51
N LYS A 35 16.22 9.19 -6.23
CA LYS A 35 15.75 7.84 -5.87
C LYS A 35 16.24 7.41 -4.50
N SER A 36 17.49 7.71 -4.15
CA SER A 36 18.07 7.46 -2.83
C SER A 36 17.37 8.26 -1.74
N LEU A 37 17.07 9.55 -2.00
CA LEU A 37 16.30 10.40 -1.10
C LEU A 37 14.89 9.85 -0.87
N LEU A 38 14.18 9.48 -1.94
CA LEU A 38 12.83 8.89 -1.86
C LEU A 38 12.86 7.60 -1.04
N THR A 39 13.82 6.71 -1.29
CA THR A 39 14.01 5.46 -0.55
C THR A 39 14.23 5.72 0.94
N SER A 40 15.07 6.70 1.28
CA SER A 40 15.31 7.10 2.67
C SER A 40 14.03 7.57 3.36
N LYS A 41 13.22 8.40 2.68
CA LYS A 41 11.96 8.91 3.21
C LYS A 41 10.88 7.84 3.34
N ILE A 42 10.79 6.92 2.39
CA ILE A 42 9.92 5.74 2.50
C ILE A 42 10.27 4.93 3.75
N ASN A 43 11.56 4.65 3.98
CA ASN A 43 12.01 3.90 5.14
C ASN A 43 11.71 4.64 6.46
N GLU A 44 11.86 5.96 6.49
CA GLU A 44 11.48 6.80 7.63
C GLU A 44 9.97 6.68 7.93
N PHE A 45 9.12 6.82 6.91
CA PHE A 45 7.67 6.73 7.08
C PHE A 45 7.18 5.32 7.42
N MET A 46 7.82 4.27 6.89
CA MET A 46 7.51 2.89 7.29
C MET A 46 7.82 2.66 8.78
N LYS A 47 8.94 3.17 9.30
CA LYS A 47 9.24 3.08 10.75
C LYS A 47 8.21 3.83 11.59
N ILE A 48 7.76 4.99 11.13
CA ILE A 48 6.69 5.75 11.80
C ILE A 48 5.39 4.95 11.79
N LEU A 49 5.02 4.36 10.65
CA LEU A 49 3.82 3.52 10.52
C LEU A 49 3.84 2.34 11.50
N GLU A 50 4.98 1.64 11.57
CA GLU A 50 5.18 0.50 12.46
C GLU A 50 5.12 0.88 13.94
N LYS A 51 5.72 2.01 14.32
CA LYS A 51 5.69 2.51 15.70
C LYS A 51 4.28 2.86 16.19
N ASN A 52 3.37 3.17 15.26
CA ASN A 52 2.00 3.58 15.57
C ASN A 52 0.99 2.43 15.41
N ASP A 53 1.44 1.18 15.54
CA ASP A 53 0.62 -0.02 15.35
C ASP A 53 -0.69 -0.06 16.14
N LYS A 54 -0.63 0.36 17.41
CA LYS A 54 -1.79 0.45 18.28
C LYS A 54 -2.93 1.29 17.69
N ILE A 55 -2.62 2.34 16.94
CA ILE A 55 -3.63 3.24 16.36
C ILE A 55 -4.43 2.50 15.29
N TRP A 56 -3.76 1.93 14.30
CA TRP A 56 -4.47 1.29 13.20
C TRP A 56 -5.01 -0.11 13.53
N TYR A 57 -4.47 -0.82 14.54
CA TYR A 57 -5.06 -2.07 15.02
C TYR A 57 -6.37 -1.89 15.82
N SER A 58 -6.58 -0.74 16.47
CA SER A 58 -7.72 -0.52 17.38
C SER A 58 -8.97 0.06 16.71
N ASN A 59 -8.88 0.46 15.43
CA ASN A 59 -9.94 1.19 14.75
C ASN A 59 -11.14 0.35 14.28
N ASN A 60 -11.11 -0.99 14.42
CA ASN A 60 -12.15 -1.92 13.93
C ASN A 60 -12.62 -1.65 12.47
N ASP A 61 -11.76 -1.03 11.67
CA ASP A 61 -11.96 -0.78 10.24
C ASP A 61 -11.07 -1.75 9.47
N TYR A 62 -11.69 -2.63 8.70
CA TYR A 62 -11.02 -3.67 7.91
C TYR A 62 -11.02 -3.36 6.41
N SER A 63 -11.47 -2.16 6.02
CA SER A 63 -11.49 -1.71 4.64
C SER A 63 -10.09 -1.41 4.10
N THR A 64 -9.97 -1.31 2.78
CA THR A 64 -8.71 -0.87 2.14
C THR A 64 -8.53 0.65 2.21
N TYR A 65 -9.62 1.40 2.20
CA TYR A 65 -9.62 2.85 2.08
C TYR A 65 -9.03 3.55 3.31
N THR A 66 -9.47 3.16 4.50
CA THR A 66 -9.06 3.76 5.79
C THR A 66 -8.64 2.72 6.82
N GLY A 67 -8.85 1.44 6.51
CA GLY A 67 -8.71 0.35 7.46
C GLY A 67 -7.44 -0.47 7.33
N LEU A 68 -7.45 -1.57 8.09
CA LEU A 68 -6.33 -2.47 8.29
C LEU A 68 -5.86 -3.14 6.99
N ALA A 69 -6.74 -3.36 6.02
CA ALA A 69 -6.37 -3.94 4.73
C ALA A 69 -5.53 -2.98 3.87
N GLY A 70 -5.77 -1.67 3.98
CA GLY A 70 -4.92 -0.66 3.33
C GLY A 70 -3.50 -0.65 3.90
N ILE A 71 -3.40 -0.77 5.22
CA ILE A 71 -2.11 -0.92 5.93
C ILE A 71 -1.41 -2.20 5.49
N ALA A 72 -2.14 -3.32 5.40
CA ALA A 72 -1.59 -4.58 4.92
C ALA A 72 -1.05 -4.48 3.49
N TYR A 73 -1.77 -3.77 2.61
CA TYR A 73 -1.30 -3.52 1.25
C TYR A 73 0.01 -2.74 1.20
N ILE A 74 0.19 -1.73 2.07
CA ILE A 74 1.44 -0.98 2.20
C ILE A 74 2.60 -1.92 2.58
N PHE A 75 2.39 -2.78 3.59
CA PHE A 75 3.40 -3.78 3.97
C PHE A 75 3.70 -4.75 2.83
N TYR A 76 2.70 -5.26 2.11
CA TYR A 76 2.93 -6.15 0.97
C TYR A 76 3.71 -5.45 -0.15
N HIS A 77 3.30 -4.23 -0.53
CA HIS A 77 3.93 -3.47 -1.60
C HIS A 77 5.42 -3.23 -1.32
N TYR A 78 5.75 -2.68 -0.15
CA TYR A 78 7.15 -2.42 0.20
C TYR A 78 7.92 -3.68 0.59
N GLY A 79 7.24 -4.71 1.11
CA GLY A 79 7.83 -6.03 1.32
C GLY A 79 8.31 -6.65 0.01
N LYS A 80 7.50 -6.57 -1.05
CA LYS A 80 7.88 -7.05 -2.38
C LYS A 80 8.94 -6.16 -3.03
N TYR A 81 8.79 -4.84 -2.95
CA TYR A 81 9.72 -3.90 -3.58
C TYR A 81 11.14 -3.97 -2.98
N TYR A 82 11.26 -4.12 -1.65
CA TYR A 82 12.55 -4.20 -0.95
C TYR A 82 12.97 -5.63 -0.58
N ASN A 83 12.28 -6.67 -1.08
CA ASN A 83 12.51 -8.08 -0.72
C ASN A 83 12.52 -8.34 0.81
N ASN A 84 11.67 -7.64 1.56
CA ASN A 84 11.52 -7.80 3.00
C ASN A 84 10.42 -8.82 3.31
N SER A 85 10.82 -10.06 3.61
CA SER A 85 9.90 -11.15 3.93
C SER A 85 9.05 -10.89 5.19
N ALA A 86 9.58 -10.18 6.19
CA ALA A 86 8.83 -9.88 7.41
C ALA A 86 7.62 -8.98 7.11
N TYR A 87 7.76 -8.02 6.19
CA TYR A 87 6.64 -7.20 5.73
C TYR A 87 5.61 -8.02 4.95
N VAL A 88 6.04 -8.96 4.12
CA VAL A 88 5.11 -9.85 3.39
C VAL A 88 4.33 -10.75 4.36
N THR A 89 4.99 -11.31 5.38
CA THR A 89 4.32 -12.11 6.42
C THR A 89 3.32 -11.28 7.20
N LYS A 90 3.74 -10.09 7.68
CA LYS A 90 2.85 -9.16 8.40
C LYS A 90 1.64 -8.76 7.58
N ALA A 91 1.81 -8.49 6.29
CA ALA A 91 0.69 -8.19 5.40
C ALA A 91 -0.32 -9.35 5.33
N MET A 92 0.14 -10.60 5.26
CA MET A 92 -0.76 -11.76 5.23
C MET A 92 -1.56 -11.89 6.54
N GLU A 93 -0.88 -11.79 7.69
CA GLU A 93 -1.53 -11.87 9.01
C GLU A 93 -2.62 -10.79 9.17
N LEU A 94 -2.34 -9.58 8.71
CA LEU A 94 -3.29 -8.47 8.74
C LEU A 94 -4.51 -8.75 7.85
N LEU A 95 -4.31 -9.25 6.64
CA LEU A 95 -5.40 -9.54 5.71
C LEU A 95 -6.26 -10.71 6.18
N GLU A 96 -5.66 -11.77 6.72
CA GLU A 96 -6.39 -12.88 7.33
C GLU A 96 -7.30 -12.41 8.46
N LYS A 97 -6.79 -11.50 9.32
CA LYS A 97 -7.60 -10.83 10.34
C LYS A 97 -8.72 -10.00 9.73
N CYS A 98 -8.45 -9.23 8.68
CA CYS A 98 -9.48 -8.44 8.00
C CYS A 98 -10.62 -9.34 7.49
N ILE A 99 -10.30 -10.44 6.81
CA ILE A 99 -11.28 -11.37 6.25
C ILE A 99 -12.09 -12.06 7.37
N ALA A 100 -11.44 -12.43 8.48
CA ALA A 100 -12.12 -13.08 9.60
C ALA A 100 -13.12 -12.15 10.32
N GLU A 101 -12.78 -10.87 10.45
CA GLU A 101 -13.53 -9.90 11.25
C GLU A 101 -14.49 -9.01 10.42
N PHE A 102 -14.43 -9.07 9.10
CA PHE A 102 -15.29 -8.23 8.25
C PHE A 102 -16.77 -8.65 8.38
N LYS A 103 -17.56 -7.83 9.06
CA LYS A 103 -18.97 -8.15 9.39
C LYS A 103 -19.94 -7.87 8.24
N SER A 104 -19.65 -6.89 7.38
CA SER A 104 -20.56 -6.46 6.32
C SER A 104 -20.36 -7.29 5.05
N ARG A 105 -21.35 -8.14 4.72
CA ARG A 105 -21.39 -8.86 3.44
C ARG A 105 -21.99 -8.05 2.29
N HIS A 106 -22.48 -6.85 2.57
CA HIS A 106 -23.21 -6.02 1.59
C HIS A 106 -22.29 -4.98 0.93
N GLU A 107 -21.14 -4.70 1.55
CA GLU A 107 -20.11 -3.85 0.97
C GLU A 107 -19.15 -4.72 0.16
N ILE A 108 -19.33 -4.72 -1.16
CA ILE A 108 -18.62 -5.59 -2.10
C ILE A 108 -17.57 -4.85 -2.95
N THR A 109 -17.11 -3.68 -2.50
CA THR A 109 -16.12 -2.89 -3.24
C THR A 109 -14.70 -3.18 -2.76
N PHE A 110 -13.71 -2.90 -3.60
CA PHE A 110 -12.30 -3.04 -3.21
C PHE A 110 -11.90 -2.07 -2.08
N LEU A 111 -12.38 -0.82 -2.14
CA LEU A 111 -11.94 0.23 -1.22
C LEU A 111 -12.62 0.12 0.15
N THR A 112 -13.94 0.01 0.17
CA THR A 112 -14.72 0.05 1.41
C THR A 112 -15.28 -1.29 1.84
N GLY A 113 -15.31 -2.26 0.93
CA GLY A 113 -15.92 -3.57 1.16
C GLY A 113 -14.93 -4.72 1.38
N ILE A 114 -15.51 -5.92 1.52
CA ILE A 114 -14.76 -7.17 1.76
C ILE A 114 -13.92 -7.61 0.56
N VAL A 115 -14.24 -7.11 -0.65
CA VAL A 115 -13.51 -7.46 -1.88
C VAL A 115 -12.06 -6.97 -1.82
N GLY A 116 -11.78 -5.89 -1.10
CA GLY A 116 -10.41 -5.40 -0.86
C GLY A 116 -9.52 -6.45 -0.19
N PRO A 117 -9.80 -6.80 1.07
CA PRO A 117 -9.08 -7.85 1.79
C PRO A 117 -8.98 -9.17 0.99
N LEU A 118 -10.09 -9.64 0.41
CA LEU A 118 -10.13 -10.90 -0.34
C LEU A 118 -9.20 -10.89 -1.55
N SER A 119 -9.27 -9.83 -2.37
CA SER A 119 -8.47 -9.71 -3.58
C SER A 119 -6.98 -9.63 -3.26
N LEU A 120 -6.62 -8.86 -2.22
CA LEU A 120 -5.25 -8.74 -1.76
C LEU A 120 -4.70 -10.07 -1.26
N THR A 121 -5.45 -10.83 -0.45
CA THR A 121 -5.04 -12.16 -0.01
C THR A 121 -4.89 -13.12 -1.18
N ALA A 122 -5.83 -13.14 -2.13
CA ALA A 122 -5.75 -14.02 -3.30
C ALA A 122 -4.49 -13.74 -4.14
N ILE A 123 -4.17 -12.46 -4.38
CA ILE A 123 -2.95 -12.04 -5.10
C ILE A 123 -1.69 -12.48 -4.34
N MET A 124 -1.68 -12.33 -3.01
CA MET A 124 -0.55 -12.74 -2.19
C MET A 124 -0.33 -14.26 -2.23
N LEU A 125 -1.41 -15.05 -2.10
CA LEU A 125 -1.36 -16.51 -2.22
C LEU A 125 -0.86 -16.94 -3.59
N HIS A 126 -1.37 -16.35 -4.66
CA HIS A 126 -0.90 -16.61 -6.02
C HIS A 126 0.61 -16.28 -6.17
N SER A 127 1.07 -15.16 -5.63
CA SER A 127 2.50 -14.79 -5.66
C SER A 127 3.42 -15.76 -4.89
N GLN A 128 2.86 -16.55 -3.97
CA GLN A 128 3.54 -17.58 -3.19
C GLN A 128 3.34 -19.00 -3.78
N GLN A 129 2.82 -19.11 -5.01
CA GLN A 129 2.51 -20.39 -5.67
C GLN A 129 1.49 -21.24 -4.90
N LYS A 130 0.60 -20.60 -4.12
CA LYS A 130 -0.50 -21.23 -3.37
C LYS A 130 -1.83 -21.08 -4.12
N GLU A 131 -1.86 -21.49 -5.38
CA GLU A 131 -3.01 -21.29 -6.28
C GLU A 131 -4.29 -21.96 -5.78
N GLU A 132 -4.19 -23.16 -5.22
CA GLU A 132 -5.34 -23.88 -4.66
C GLU A 132 -6.01 -23.09 -3.51
N GLN A 133 -5.20 -22.52 -2.61
CA GLN A 133 -5.71 -21.71 -1.50
C GLN A 133 -6.35 -20.40 -2.01
N ALA A 134 -5.76 -19.78 -3.03
CA ALA A 134 -6.33 -18.60 -3.67
C ALA A 134 -7.70 -18.90 -4.29
N ASN A 135 -7.82 -20.03 -5.02
CA ASN A 135 -9.07 -20.46 -5.62
C ASN A 135 -10.14 -20.79 -4.58
N GLN A 136 -9.78 -21.51 -3.51
CA GLN A 136 -10.69 -21.80 -2.40
C GLN A 136 -11.19 -20.52 -1.71
N LEU A 137 -10.31 -19.52 -1.55
CA LEU A 137 -10.68 -18.23 -1.00
C LEU A 137 -11.71 -17.51 -1.88
N ILE A 138 -11.47 -17.46 -3.20
CA ILE A 138 -12.39 -16.79 -4.14
C ILE A 138 -13.75 -17.51 -4.16
N LEU A 139 -13.77 -18.84 -4.22
CA LEU A 139 -15.00 -19.65 -4.24
C LEU A 139 -15.81 -19.53 -2.95
N ARG A 140 -15.18 -19.25 -1.81
CA ARG A 140 -15.91 -19.07 -0.54
C ARG A 140 -16.76 -17.81 -0.50
N TYR A 141 -16.47 -16.83 -1.36
CA TYR A 141 -17.08 -15.49 -1.36
C TYR A 141 -17.71 -15.09 -2.69
N THR A 142 -17.84 -16.04 -3.63
CA THR A 142 -18.62 -15.94 -4.87
C THR A 142 -19.77 -16.93 -4.84
#